data_AF-A0A1B1UFW6-F1
#
_entry.id   AF-A0A1B1UFW6-F1
#
_cell.length_a   1.000
_cell.length_b   1.000
_cell.length_c   1.000
_cell.angle_alpha   90.00
_cell.angle_beta   90.00
_cell.angle_gamma   90.00
#
_symmetry.space_group_name_H-M   'P 1'
#
loop_
_entity.id
_entity.type
_entity.pdbx_description
1 polymer ?
#
loop_
_entity_poly.entity_id
_entity_poly.type
_entity_poly.pdbx_seq_one_letter_code
_entity_poly.pdbx_strand_id
1 'polypeptide(L)'
;MGRLERAAQCCLKAGLGFFLAVLVIFLFVHGELMSRNRGKKTREKRDLLTRELSLEERSAMLDALLKPPIAISYGIIGALTVEHELELLIKSRLRKISQKEWEAILSDKEGPLGSFDRKIKFANYLGLLDEQIRANLDIIRNVRNRFAHTKRLISFDHSIIADELAKMAFPRGQKRKLAPTASFDPQWKYISLCLHSVGIMSKKRHGARTAAHKAWMRRHNAKNQNFGGILGLLNKPSVSLKNLALPESTPLLLHSKKASSPTTPTPLGLWAGLFGDEADNPYKPGQKK
;
A
#
# COMPACT_ATOMS: atom_id res chain seq x y z
N MET A 1 36.21 0.43 7.86
CA MET A 1 35.13 0.54 6.84
C MET A 1 34.58 -0.80 6.31
N GLY A 2 35.19 -1.97 6.54
CA GLY A 2 34.83 -3.19 5.78
C GLY A 2 33.73 -4.14 6.30
N ARG A 3 33.02 -3.88 7.41
CA ARG A 3 31.98 -4.79 7.95
C ARG A 3 30.54 -4.40 7.58
N LEU A 4 30.25 -3.10 7.46
CA LEU A 4 28.92 -2.60 7.10
C LEU A 4 28.59 -2.83 5.61
N GLU A 5 29.58 -2.71 4.72
CA GLU A 5 29.38 -2.97 3.28
C GLU A 5 29.06 -4.45 2.99
N ARG A 6 29.68 -5.38 3.73
CA ARG A 6 29.44 -6.82 3.55
C ARG A 6 28.04 -7.23 4.02
N ALA A 7 27.53 -6.61 5.08
CA ALA A 7 26.17 -6.86 5.56
C ALA A 7 25.11 -6.38 4.56
N ALA A 8 25.31 -5.20 3.96
CA ALA A 8 24.42 -4.67 2.92
C ALA A 8 24.41 -5.55 1.64
N GLN A 9 25.57 -6.08 1.23
CA GLN A 9 25.67 -7.00 0.10
C GLN A 9 25.00 -8.36 0.33
N CYS A 10 25.04 -8.91 1.55
CA CYS A 10 24.37 -10.16 1.87
C CYS A 10 22.83 -10.03 1.86
N CYS A 11 22.29 -8.94 2.43
CA CYS A 11 20.84 -8.69 2.40
C CYS A 11 20.33 -8.47 0.97
N LEU A 12 21.10 -7.83 0.10
CA LEU A 12 20.73 -7.61 -1.30
C LEU A 12 20.69 -8.93 -2.08
N LYS A 13 21.62 -9.86 -1.84
CA LYS A 13 21.68 -11.16 -2.52
C LYS A 13 20.54 -12.10 -2.10
N ALA A 14 20.17 -12.10 -0.83
CA ALA A 14 19.08 -12.95 -0.32
C ALA A 14 17.70 -12.49 -0.83
N GLY A 15 17.46 -11.16 -0.94
CA GLY A 15 16.22 -10.62 -1.50
C GLY A 15 16.08 -10.84 -3.01
N LEU A 16 17.20 -10.84 -3.75
CA LEU A 16 17.21 -10.99 -5.21
C LEU A 16 16.82 -12.40 -5.66
N GLY A 17 17.22 -13.43 -4.90
CA GLY A 17 16.93 -14.83 -5.23
C GLY A 17 15.44 -15.18 -5.17
N PHE A 18 14.73 -14.68 -4.15
CA PHE A 18 13.29 -14.89 -4.02
C PHE A 18 12.50 -14.13 -5.11
N PHE A 19 12.96 -12.93 -5.49
CA PHE A 19 12.35 -12.13 -6.54
C PHE A 19 12.52 -12.75 -7.95
N LEU A 20 13.69 -13.36 -8.23
CA LEU A 20 13.96 -14.05 -9.49
C LEU A 20 13.11 -15.32 -9.67
N ALA A 21 12.82 -16.05 -8.59
CA ALA A 21 11.95 -17.21 -8.65
C ALA A 21 10.50 -16.83 -9.02
N VAL A 22 9.99 -15.72 -8.48
CA VAL A 22 8.66 -15.18 -8.83
C VAL A 22 8.64 -14.65 -10.28
N LEU A 23 9.76 -14.08 -10.76
CA LEU A 23 9.93 -13.56 -12.13
C LEU A 23 9.81 -14.64 -13.21
N VAL A 24 10.41 -15.82 -13.01
CA VAL A 24 10.42 -16.92 -13.99
C VAL A 24 9.01 -17.52 -14.15
N ILE A 25 8.26 -17.64 -13.06
CA ILE A 25 6.88 -18.14 -13.08
C ILE A 25 5.94 -17.15 -13.79
N PHE A 26 6.15 -15.84 -13.64
CA PHE A 26 5.28 -14.82 -14.24
C PHE A 26 5.54 -14.60 -15.74
N LEU A 27 6.79 -14.72 -16.19
CA LEU A 27 7.14 -14.58 -17.62
C LEU A 27 6.66 -15.75 -18.47
N PHE A 28 6.47 -16.94 -17.88
CA PHE A 28 5.94 -18.11 -18.59
C PHE A 28 4.42 -18.04 -18.82
N VAL A 29 3.70 -17.16 -18.10
CA VAL A 29 2.23 -17.11 -18.12
C VAL A 29 1.64 -16.00 -19.00
N HIS A 30 2.41 -14.95 -19.35
CA HIS A 30 1.85 -13.74 -19.99
C HIS A 30 2.43 -13.37 -21.37
N GLY A 31 2.86 -14.36 -22.15
CA GLY A 31 3.32 -14.14 -23.53
C GLY A 31 2.17 -14.06 -24.54
N GLU A 32 1.51 -12.90 -24.70
CA GLU A 32 0.81 -12.57 -25.94
C GLU A 32 0.75 -11.05 -26.22
N LEU A 33 1.05 -10.68 -27.47
CA LEU A 33 1.23 -9.32 -27.97
C LEU A 33 -0.07 -8.48 -27.96
N MET A 34 -0.01 -7.30 -27.34
CA MET A 34 -1.07 -6.29 -27.41
C MET A 34 -0.80 -5.23 -28.49
N SER A 35 -1.86 -5.00 -29.27
CA SER A 35 -1.96 -4.17 -30.47
C SER A 35 -1.95 -2.66 -30.21
N ARG A 36 -1.57 -1.93 -31.26
CA ARG A 36 -1.23 -0.50 -31.31
C ARG A 36 -2.46 0.40 -31.33
N ASN A 37 -2.43 1.50 -30.58
CA ASN A 37 -3.33 2.63 -30.81
C ASN A 37 -2.55 3.93 -31.10
N ARG A 38 -2.85 4.55 -32.25
CA ARG A 38 -2.08 5.63 -32.90
C ARG A 38 -2.54 7.02 -32.44
N GLY A 39 -1.70 7.73 -31.70
CA GLY A 39 -1.72 9.19 -31.62
C GLY A 39 -0.53 9.78 -32.39
N LYS A 40 -0.76 10.78 -33.25
CA LYS A 40 0.26 11.52 -34.00
C LYS A 40 1.21 12.26 -33.03
N LYS A 41 2.34 11.66 -32.63
CA LYS A 41 3.51 12.41 -32.11
C LYS A 41 4.83 11.83 -32.64
N THR A 42 5.59 12.72 -33.29
CA THR A 42 7.01 12.67 -33.71
C THR A 42 7.48 11.38 -34.38
N ARG A 43 7.57 11.42 -35.72
CA ARG A 43 8.07 10.36 -36.63
C ARG A 43 9.34 9.68 -36.10
N GLU A 44 10.27 10.47 -35.59
CA GLU A 44 11.55 10.07 -35.00
C GLU A 44 11.43 9.07 -33.83
N LYS A 45 10.43 9.22 -32.95
CA LYS A 45 10.23 8.31 -31.81
C LYS A 45 9.67 6.94 -32.24
N ARG A 46 9.04 6.89 -33.41
CA ARG A 46 8.49 5.67 -33.99
C ARG A 46 9.59 4.84 -34.65
N ASP A 47 10.53 5.51 -35.30
CA ASP A 47 11.63 4.89 -36.04
C ASP A 47 12.51 4.03 -35.12
N LEU A 48 12.75 4.47 -33.89
CA LEU A 48 13.45 3.70 -32.86
C LEU A 48 12.72 2.42 -32.42
N LEU A 49 11.39 2.37 -32.52
CA LEU A 49 10.57 1.22 -32.12
C LEU A 49 10.43 0.18 -33.23
N THR A 50 10.60 0.59 -34.50
CA THR A 50 10.38 -0.27 -35.67
C THR A 50 11.65 -0.73 -36.37
N ARG A 51 12.79 -0.06 -36.16
CA ARG A 51 14.09 -0.44 -36.73
C ARG A 51 14.51 -1.86 -36.34
N GLU A 52 15.12 -2.58 -37.27
CA GLU A 52 15.72 -3.89 -37.03
C GLU A 52 16.99 -3.77 -36.19
N LEU A 53 17.18 -4.71 -35.25
CA LEU A 53 18.40 -4.74 -34.43
C LEU A 53 19.60 -5.16 -35.28
N SER A 54 20.67 -4.36 -35.23
CA SER A 54 21.99 -4.71 -35.71
C SER A 54 22.60 -5.87 -34.91
N LEU A 55 23.61 -6.54 -35.46
CA LEU A 55 24.28 -7.68 -34.83
C LEU A 55 24.91 -7.30 -33.47
N GLU A 56 25.51 -6.11 -33.38
CA GLU A 56 26.09 -5.58 -32.14
C GLU A 56 25.03 -5.35 -31.05
N GLU A 57 23.84 -4.87 -31.44
CA GLU A 57 22.76 -4.65 -30.48
C GLU A 57 22.15 -5.96 -29.99
N ARG A 58 22.12 -6.98 -30.85
CA ARG A 58 21.67 -8.33 -30.47
C ARG A 58 22.64 -8.97 -29.48
N SER A 59 23.95 -8.88 -29.71
CA SER A 59 24.94 -9.41 -28.76
C SER A 59 24.90 -8.65 -27.43
N ALA A 60 24.81 -7.32 -27.45
CA ALA A 60 24.65 -6.51 -26.24
C ALA A 60 23.37 -6.84 -25.47
N MET A 61 22.27 -7.15 -26.17
CA MET A 61 21.02 -7.60 -25.53
C MET A 61 21.19 -8.95 -24.83
N LEU A 62 21.87 -9.91 -25.47
CA LEU A 62 22.17 -11.22 -24.87
C LEU A 62 23.09 -11.09 -23.66
N ASP A 63 24.13 -10.26 -23.74
CA ASP A 63 25.03 -9.95 -22.63
C ASP A 63 24.31 -9.29 -21.45
N ALA A 64 23.37 -8.38 -21.74
CA ALA A 64 22.55 -7.74 -20.72
C ALA A 64 21.57 -8.72 -20.07
N LEU A 65 21.02 -9.69 -20.81
CA LEU A 65 20.18 -10.75 -20.23
C LEU A 65 20.94 -11.60 -19.21
N LEU A 66 22.25 -11.78 -19.40
CA LEU A 66 23.11 -12.55 -18.52
C LEU A 66 23.63 -11.77 -17.31
N LYS A 67 23.56 -10.42 -17.31
CA LYS A 67 24.09 -9.54 -16.25
C LYS A 67 22.96 -8.86 -15.45
N PRO A 68 22.82 -9.15 -14.14
CA PRO A 68 21.85 -8.43 -13.31
C PRO A 68 22.37 -7.03 -12.88
N PRO A 69 21.49 -6.03 -12.64
CA PRO A 69 20.07 -5.92 -13.00
C PRO A 69 19.83 -5.04 -14.25
N ILE A 70 18.92 -5.50 -15.10
CA ILE A 70 18.55 -4.83 -16.36
C ILE A 70 17.61 -3.67 -16.04
N ALA A 71 17.88 -2.46 -16.55
CA ALA A 71 17.03 -1.26 -16.36
C ALA A 71 15.54 -1.52 -16.66
N ILE A 72 15.27 -2.37 -17.64
CA ILE A 72 13.93 -2.86 -18.02
C ILE A 72 13.20 -3.47 -16.82
N SER A 73 13.87 -4.28 -16.00
CA SER A 73 13.29 -4.94 -14.83
C SER A 73 12.75 -3.91 -13.83
N TYR A 74 13.51 -2.86 -13.51
CA TYR A 74 13.04 -1.79 -12.65
C TYR A 74 11.84 -1.06 -13.26
N GLY A 75 11.92 -0.75 -14.56
CA GLY A 75 10.84 -0.13 -15.32
C GLY A 75 9.52 -0.90 -15.20
N ILE A 76 9.54 -2.19 -15.48
CA ILE A 76 8.37 -3.06 -15.48
C ILE A 76 7.88 -3.33 -14.06
N ILE A 77 8.75 -3.78 -13.16
CA ILE A 77 8.38 -4.15 -11.78
C ILE A 77 7.82 -2.94 -11.04
N GLY A 78 8.49 -1.79 -11.14
CA GLY A 78 8.03 -0.56 -10.49
C GLY A 78 6.64 -0.14 -10.96
N ALA A 79 6.34 -0.28 -12.25
CA ALA A 79 5.02 0.01 -12.78
C ALA A 79 3.96 -1.01 -12.35
N LEU A 80 4.31 -2.31 -12.33
CA LEU A 80 3.41 -3.38 -11.86
C LEU A 80 3.02 -3.18 -10.39
N THR A 81 3.98 -2.84 -9.52
CA THR A 81 3.68 -2.57 -8.10
C THR A 81 2.72 -1.39 -7.94
N VAL A 82 2.93 -0.33 -8.71
CA VAL A 82 2.07 0.86 -8.71
C VAL A 82 0.67 0.52 -9.23
N GLU A 83 0.58 -0.23 -10.32
CA GLU A 83 -0.67 -0.66 -10.91
C GLU A 83 -1.48 -1.55 -9.96
N HIS A 84 -0.81 -2.48 -9.26
CA HIS A 84 -1.45 -3.32 -8.25
C HIS A 84 -2.00 -2.51 -7.07
N GLU A 85 -1.25 -1.54 -6.56
CA GLU A 85 -1.74 -0.70 -5.45
C GLU A 85 -2.92 0.19 -5.89
N LEU A 86 -2.89 0.69 -7.13
CA LEU A 86 -4.00 1.44 -7.72
C LEU A 86 -5.27 0.56 -7.82
N GLU A 87 -5.11 -0.69 -8.24
CA GLU A 87 -6.19 -1.67 -8.30
C GLU A 87 -6.80 -1.91 -6.91
N LEU A 88 -5.97 -2.12 -5.88
CA LEU A 88 -6.44 -2.29 -4.51
C LEU A 88 -7.15 -1.04 -3.97
N LEU A 89 -6.68 0.15 -4.35
CA LEU A 89 -7.32 1.41 -3.99
C LEU A 89 -8.71 1.53 -4.65
N ILE A 90 -8.84 1.22 -5.94
CA ILE A 90 -10.13 1.18 -6.64
C ILE A 90 -11.06 0.16 -5.97
N LYS A 91 -10.59 -1.07 -5.77
CA LYS A 91 -11.37 -2.16 -5.14
C LYS A 91 -11.91 -1.76 -3.76
N SER A 92 -11.14 -0.98 -3.00
CA SER A 92 -11.54 -0.52 -1.67
C SER A 92 -12.72 0.46 -1.64
N ARG A 93 -13.07 1.04 -2.79
CA ARG A 93 -14.14 2.05 -2.92
C ARG A 93 -15.41 1.54 -3.55
N LEU A 94 -15.33 0.37 -4.20
CA LEU A 94 -16.49 -0.30 -4.75
C LEU A 94 -17.25 -1.05 -3.65
N ARG A 95 -18.51 -1.39 -3.94
CA ARG A 95 -19.27 -2.34 -3.11
C ARG A 95 -18.50 -3.67 -3.05
N LYS A 96 -18.81 -4.51 -2.06
CA LYS A 96 -18.32 -5.90 -2.08
C LYS A 96 -18.74 -6.54 -3.41
N ILE A 97 -17.73 -6.97 -4.15
CA ILE A 97 -17.85 -7.66 -5.45
C ILE A 97 -17.23 -9.04 -5.23
N SER A 98 -17.82 -10.07 -5.84
CA SER A 98 -17.25 -11.42 -5.77
C SER A 98 -15.90 -11.48 -6.49
N GLN A 99 -15.08 -12.49 -6.16
CA GLN A 99 -13.77 -12.61 -6.80
C GLN A 99 -13.89 -12.82 -8.32
N LYS A 100 -14.87 -13.61 -8.77
CA LYS A 100 -15.15 -13.86 -10.19
C LYS A 100 -15.55 -12.59 -10.96
N GLU A 101 -16.42 -11.77 -10.39
CA GLU A 101 -16.81 -10.49 -10.99
C GLU A 101 -15.63 -9.51 -11.04
N TRP A 102 -14.76 -9.54 -10.02
CA TRP A 102 -13.56 -8.70 -10.01
C TRP A 102 -12.58 -9.08 -11.12
N GLU A 103 -12.37 -10.38 -11.35
CA GLU A 103 -11.55 -10.88 -12.44
C GLU A 103 -12.12 -10.51 -13.81
N ALA A 104 -13.45 -10.59 -13.98
CA ALA A 104 -14.11 -10.14 -15.21
C ALA A 104 -13.89 -8.63 -15.47
N ILE A 105 -13.93 -7.80 -14.42
CA ILE A 105 -13.67 -6.36 -14.51
C ILE A 105 -12.23 -6.06 -14.94
N LEU A 106 -11.28 -6.87 -14.49
CA LEU A 106 -9.85 -6.73 -14.77
C LEU A 106 -9.40 -7.42 -16.07
N SER A 107 -10.26 -8.18 -16.73
CA SER A 107 -9.92 -8.89 -17.97
C SER A 107 -9.35 -7.93 -19.01
N ASP A 108 -8.18 -8.25 -19.57
CA ASP A 108 -7.43 -7.34 -20.44
C ASP A 108 -8.18 -6.99 -21.74
N LYS A 109 -8.90 -7.96 -22.33
CA LYS A 109 -9.57 -7.79 -23.64
C LYS A 109 -10.88 -7.01 -23.53
N GLU A 110 -11.71 -7.34 -22.55
CA GLU A 110 -13.09 -6.84 -22.47
C GLU A 110 -13.39 -6.10 -21.16
N GLY A 111 -12.52 -6.22 -20.17
CA GLY A 111 -12.72 -5.64 -18.85
C GLY A 111 -12.58 -4.12 -18.86
N PRO A 112 -13.48 -3.39 -18.18
CA PRO A 112 -13.40 -1.94 -18.07
C PRO A 112 -12.13 -1.46 -17.35
N LEU A 113 -11.46 -2.32 -16.57
CA LEU A 113 -10.19 -2.03 -15.89
C LEU A 113 -9.02 -2.87 -16.41
N GLY A 114 -9.13 -3.49 -17.59
CA GLY A 114 -8.09 -4.36 -18.17
C GLY A 114 -6.82 -3.68 -18.66
N SER A 115 -6.62 -2.38 -18.43
CA SER A 115 -5.35 -1.74 -18.78
C SER A 115 -4.99 -0.67 -17.77
N PHE A 116 -3.68 -0.42 -17.63
CA PHE A 116 -3.19 0.58 -16.70
C PHE A 116 -3.78 1.98 -16.97
N ASP A 117 -3.92 2.37 -18.24
CA ASP A 117 -4.57 3.62 -18.64
C ASP A 117 -6.04 3.68 -18.18
N ARG A 118 -6.79 2.59 -18.38
CA ARG A 118 -8.19 2.49 -17.94
C ARG A 118 -8.29 2.59 -16.41
N LYS A 119 -7.40 1.93 -15.67
CA LYS A 119 -7.32 2.00 -14.20
C LYS A 119 -7.05 3.43 -13.72
N ILE A 120 -6.10 4.15 -14.34
CA ILE A 120 -5.79 5.54 -14.00
C ILE A 120 -7.01 6.44 -14.22
N LYS A 121 -7.65 6.34 -15.39
CA LYS A 121 -8.85 7.13 -15.72
C LYS A 121 -10.00 6.85 -14.76
N PHE A 122 -10.27 5.58 -14.49
CA PHE A 122 -11.35 5.19 -13.59
C PHE A 122 -11.12 5.70 -12.16
N ALA A 123 -9.90 5.55 -11.62
CA ALA A 123 -9.56 6.09 -10.31
C ALA A 123 -9.66 7.62 -10.24
N ASN A 124 -9.35 8.31 -11.34
CA ASN A 124 -9.53 9.75 -11.45
C ASN A 124 -11.02 10.15 -11.42
N TYR A 125 -11.87 9.44 -12.17
CA TYR A 125 -13.32 9.69 -12.15
C TYR A 125 -13.96 9.42 -10.79
N LEU A 126 -13.40 8.49 -10.02
CA LEU A 126 -13.80 8.25 -8.63
C LEU A 126 -13.26 9.30 -7.64
N GLY A 127 -12.48 10.29 -8.09
CA GLY A 127 -11.87 11.31 -7.23
C GLY A 127 -10.81 10.75 -6.28
N LEU A 128 -10.18 9.63 -6.60
CA LEU A 128 -9.17 8.98 -5.76
C LEU A 128 -7.76 9.55 -5.99
N LEU A 129 -7.55 10.09 -7.19
CA LEU A 129 -6.29 10.65 -7.63
C LEU A 129 -6.38 12.17 -7.62
N ASP A 130 -5.35 12.80 -7.07
CA ASP A 130 -5.16 14.22 -7.24
C ASP A 130 -4.48 14.43 -8.61
N GLU A 131 -4.67 15.59 -9.24
CA GLU A 131 -4.18 15.86 -10.60
C GLU A 131 -2.68 15.55 -10.76
N GLN A 132 -1.91 15.87 -9.71
CA GLN A 132 -0.48 15.63 -9.68
C GLN A 132 -0.13 14.13 -9.61
N ILE A 133 -0.87 13.33 -8.83
CA ILE A 133 -0.67 11.88 -8.75
C ILE A 133 -1.04 11.25 -10.09
N ARG A 134 -2.14 11.68 -10.69
CA ARG A 134 -2.58 11.24 -12.02
C ARG A 134 -1.47 11.47 -13.06
N ALA A 135 -0.91 12.68 -13.13
CA ALA A 135 0.19 13.00 -14.03
C ALA A 135 1.42 12.11 -13.80
N ASN A 136 1.77 11.84 -12.54
CA ASN A 136 2.87 10.93 -12.20
C ASN A 136 2.60 9.47 -12.62
N LEU A 137 1.38 8.98 -12.45
CA LEU A 137 0.99 7.63 -12.90
C LEU A 137 1.08 7.52 -14.43
N ASP A 138 0.71 8.57 -15.16
CA ASP A 138 0.87 8.62 -16.62
C ASP A 138 2.36 8.58 -17.04
N ILE A 139 3.25 9.25 -16.30
CA ILE A 139 4.70 9.14 -16.52
C ILE A 139 5.17 7.69 -16.32
N ILE A 140 4.76 7.05 -15.21
CA ILE A 140 5.11 5.65 -14.92
C ILE A 140 4.63 4.73 -16.04
N ARG A 141 3.37 4.89 -16.47
CA ARG A 141 2.80 4.13 -17.59
C ARG A 141 3.58 4.32 -18.88
N ASN A 142 3.98 5.56 -19.20
CA ASN A 142 4.76 5.86 -20.40
C ASN A 142 6.15 5.23 -20.33
N VAL A 143 6.85 5.34 -19.20
CA VAL A 143 8.17 4.73 -19.00
C VAL A 143 8.08 3.21 -19.12
N ARG A 144 7.11 2.56 -18.46
CA ARG A 144 6.84 1.12 -18.59
C ARG A 144 6.65 0.72 -20.05
N ASN A 145 5.79 1.43 -20.76
CA ASN A 145 5.48 1.12 -22.16
C ASN A 145 6.71 1.30 -23.06
N ARG A 146 7.59 2.26 -22.76
CA ARG A 146 8.86 2.41 -23.49
C ARG A 146 9.77 1.20 -23.25
N PHE A 147 9.95 0.76 -22.01
CA PHE A 147 10.75 -0.43 -21.73
C PHE A 147 10.13 -1.71 -22.34
N ALA A 148 8.81 -1.86 -22.29
CA ALA A 148 8.12 -3.07 -22.78
C ALA A 148 8.00 -3.15 -24.31
N HIS A 149 7.97 -2.02 -25.03
CA HIS A 149 7.77 -2.00 -26.48
C HIS A 149 9.00 -1.62 -27.29
N THR A 150 10.15 -1.37 -26.65
CA THR A 150 11.39 -1.09 -27.37
C THR A 150 12.10 -2.39 -27.69
N LYS A 151 12.45 -2.59 -28.97
CA LYS A 151 13.19 -3.77 -29.42
C LYS A 151 14.67 -3.73 -29.00
N ARG A 152 15.20 -2.53 -28.75
CA ARG A 152 16.59 -2.27 -28.33
C ARG A 152 16.70 -2.22 -26.81
N LEU A 153 17.87 -2.56 -26.28
CA LEU A 153 18.18 -2.35 -24.89
C LEU A 153 18.29 -0.84 -24.61
N ILE A 154 17.38 -0.31 -23.78
CA ILE A 154 17.42 1.09 -23.32
C ILE A 154 17.67 1.13 -21.82
N SER A 155 18.42 2.14 -21.37
CA SER A 155 18.65 2.45 -19.96
C SER A 155 17.88 3.70 -19.54
N PHE A 156 17.85 4.00 -18.25
CA PHE A 156 17.22 5.22 -17.74
C PHE A 156 17.91 6.52 -18.19
N ASP A 157 19.17 6.44 -18.63
CA ASP A 157 19.94 7.57 -19.17
C ASP A 157 19.54 7.93 -20.61
N HIS A 158 18.79 7.07 -21.28
CA HIS A 158 18.33 7.36 -22.63
C HIS A 158 17.44 8.62 -22.62
N SER A 159 17.73 9.58 -23.50
CA SER A 159 17.07 10.89 -23.58
C SER A 159 15.54 10.81 -23.48
N ILE A 160 14.95 9.89 -24.24
CA ILE A 160 13.50 9.64 -24.23
C ILE A 160 12.93 9.30 -22.83
N ILE A 161 13.63 8.53 -22.01
CA ILE A 161 13.19 8.19 -20.64
C ILE A 161 13.45 9.38 -19.71
N ALA A 162 14.63 10.00 -19.81
CA ALA A 162 14.99 11.17 -19.03
C ALA A 162 14.00 12.33 -19.24
N ASP A 163 13.58 12.58 -20.48
CA ASP A 163 12.58 13.59 -20.86
C ASP A 163 11.19 13.31 -20.26
N GLU A 164 10.79 12.04 -20.15
CA GLU A 164 9.54 11.69 -19.47
C GLU A 164 9.64 11.90 -17.96
N LEU A 165 10.77 11.50 -17.36
CA LEU A 165 11.02 11.68 -15.93
C LEU A 165 11.17 13.16 -15.55
N ALA A 166 11.65 14.01 -16.47
CA ALA A 166 11.76 15.45 -16.25
C ALA A 166 10.39 16.14 -16.05
N LYS A 167 9.29 15.53 -16.53
CA LYS A 167 7.92 16.04 -16.36
C LYS A 167 7.33 15.74 -14.98
N MET A 168 8.02 14.96 -14.15
CA MET A 168 7.48 14.54 -12.86
C MET A 168 7.25 15.74 -11.94
N ALA A 169 6.14 15.70 -11.21
CA ALA A 169 5.83 16.71 -10.21
C ALA A 169 5.80 16.04 -8.83
N PHE A 170 6.64 16.50 -7.91
CA PHE A 170 6.55 16.09 -6.50
C PHE A 170 5.62 17.01 -5.72
N PRO A 171 4.88 16.50 -4.72
CA PRO A 171 3.91 17.31 -3.98
C PRO A 171 4.64 18.43 -3.27
N ARG A 172 4.31 19.67 -3.64
CA ARG A 172 4.85 20.86 -2.98
C ARG A 172 4.45 20.79 -1.51
N GLY A 173 5.44 20.85 -0.60
CA GLY A 173 5.20 20.82 0.84
C GLY A 173 5.72 19.57 1.56
N GLN A 174 6.01 18.48 0.85
CA GLN A 174 6.89 17.44 1.41
C GLN A 174 8.34 17.86 1.22
N LYS A 175 8.79 18.84 2.02
CA LYS A 175 10.22 19.03 2.30
C LYS A 175 10.71 17.83 3.10
N ARG A 176 10.67 16.61 2.53
CA ARG A 176 11.69 15.65 2.91
C ARG A 176 13.00 16.36 2.60
N LYS A 177 13.92 16.36 3.56
CA LYS A 177 15.34 16.65 3.32
C LYS A 177 15.91 15.56 2.39
N LEU A 178 15.28 15.32 1.23
CA LEU A 178 15.98 14.79 0.09
C LEU A 178 17.00 15.90 -0.18
N ALA A 179 18.25 15.59 0.13
CA ALA A 179 19.36 16.51 -0.09
C ALA A 179 19.16 17.15 -1.48
N PRO A 180 19.48 18.44 -1.66
CA PRO A 180 19.48 19.04 -2.98
C PRO A 180 20.59 18.36 -3.79
N THR A 181 20.27 17.20 -4.34
CA THR A 181 21.21 16.37 -5.08
C THR A 181 21.35 17.00 -6.45
N ALA A 182 22.54 17.53 -6.69
CA ALA A 182 23.11 17.44 -8.02
C ALA A 182 22.82 16.04 -8.58
N SER A 183 22.08 16.00 -9.69
CA SER A 183 21.82 14.81 -10.51
C SER A 183 21.48 13.52 -9.75
N PHE A 184 20.25 13.39 -9.23
CA PHE A 184 19.73 12.04 -8.94
C PHE A 184 19.75 11.24 -10.26
N ASP A 185 20.42 10.09 -10.21
CA ASP A 185 20.34 9.02 -11.21
C ASP A 185 18.89 8.85 -11.68
N PRO A 186 18.61 8.95 -13.00
CA PRO A 186 17.28 8.79 -13.56
C PRO A 186 16.57 7.50 -13.09
N GLN A 187 17.32 6.42 -12.85
CA GLN A 187 16.77 5.19 -12.29
C GLN A 187 16.21 5.41 -10.88
N TRP A 188 16.97 6.05 -10.00
CA TRP A 188 16.53 6.36 -8.63
C TRP A 188 15.34 7.32 -8.61
N LYS A 189 15.27 8.27 -9.54
CA LYS A 189 14.08 9.13 -9.70
C LYS A 189 12.83 8.30 -10.00
N TYR A 190 12.92 7.37 -10.95
CA TYR A 190 11.81 6.49 -11.29
C TYR A 190 11.39 5.60 -10.12
N ILE A 191 12.35 4.94 -9.45
CA ILE A 191 12.07 4.09 -8.28
C ILE A 191 11.39 4.92 -7.18
N SER A 192 11.91 6.11 -6.90
CA SER A 192 11.33 7.02 -5.89
C SER A 192 9.90 7.43 -6.26
N LEU A 193 9.63 7.69 -7.55
CA LEU A 193 8.31 8.02 -8.06
C LEU A 193 7.32 6.86 -7.86
N CYS A 194 7.72 5.63 -8.16
CA CYS A 194 6.94 4.43 -7.91
C CYS A 194 6.62 4.25 -6.42
N LEU A 195 7.64 4.28 -5.55
CA LEU A 195 7.48 4.11 -4.11
C LEU A 195 6.60 5.21 -3.49
N HIS A 196 6.77 6.45 -3.94
CA HIS A 196 5.96 7.57 -3.49
C HIS A 196 4.49 7.40 -3.87
N SER A 197 4.23 7.01 -5.13
CA SER A 197 2.87 6.77 -5.64
C SER A 197 2.18 5.65 -4.86
N VAL A 198 2.87 4.53 -4.62
CA VAL A 198 2.39 3.43 -3.76
C VAL A 198 2.09 3.94 -2.36
N GLY A 199 3.04 4.66 -1.74
CA GLY A 199 2.88 5.18 -0.38
C GLY A 199 1.67 6.12 -0.22
N ILE A 200 1.39 6.98 -1.20
CA ILE A 200 0.19 7.83 -1.16
C ILE A 200 -1.08 7.00 -1.28
N MET A 201 -1.15 6.09 -2.26
CA MET A 201 -2.35 5.26 -2.49
C MET A 201 -2.63 4.34 -1.30
N SER A 202 -1.59 3.74 -0.71
CA SER A 202 -1.68 2.96 0.52
C SER A 202 -2.24 3.79 1.67
N LYS A 203 -1.74 5.02 1.89
CA LYS A 203 -2.28 5.89 2.94
C LYS A 203 -3.75 6.24 2.71
N LYS A 204 -4.14 6.57 1.46
CA LYS A 204 -5.55 6.84 1.10
C LYS A 204 -6.44 5.62 1.37
N ARG A 205 -5.96 4.41 1.06
CA ARG A 205 -6.67 3.13 1.31
C ARG A 205 -6.84 2.83 2.80
N HIS A 206 -5.77 2.95 3.60
CA HIS A 206 -5.82 2.71 5.05
C HIS A 206 -6.65 3.77 5.79
N GLY A 207 -6.54 5.03 5.37
CA GLY A 207 -7.37 6.13 5.88
C GLY A 207 -8.87 5.87 5.66
N ALA A 208 -9.25 5.37 4.47
CA ALA A 208 -10.63 5.00 4.18
C ALA A 208 -11.14 3.87 5.10
N ARG A 209 -10.33 2.83 5.32
CA ARG A 209 -10.68 1.70 6.21
C ARG A 209 -10.86 2.13 7.66
N THR A 210 -9.93 2.93 8.19
CA THR A 210 -9.99 3.42 9.56
C THR A 210 -11.16 4.37 9.78
N ALA A 211 -11.47 5.25 8.84
CA ALA A 211 -12.65 6.11 8.89
C ALA A 211 -13.96 5.29 8.88
N ALA A 212 -14.05 4.27 8.01
CA ALA A 212 -15.20 3.38 7.97
C ALA A 212 -15.38 2.59 9.27
N HIS A 213 -14.29 2.08 9.85
CA HIS A 213 -14.32 1.39 11.14
C HIS A 213 -14.78 2.32 12.27
N LYS A 214 -14.24 3.55 12.36
CA LYS A 214 -14.69 4.56 13.34
C LYS A 214 -16.17 4.90 13.17
N ALA A 215 -16.65 5.04 11.94
CA ALA A 215 -18.07 5.30 11.67
C ALA A 215 -18.97 4.13 12.10
N TRP A 216 -18.54 2.89 11.87
CA TRP A 216 -19.23 1.70 12.34
C TRP A 216 -19.29 1.65 13.88
N MET A 217 -18.18 1.89 14.57
CA MET A 217 -18.13 1.96 16.04
C MET A 217 -19.10 2.99 16.61
N ARG A 218 -19.18 4.19 16.01
CA ARG A 218 -20.13 5.23 16.44
C ARG A 218 -21.59 4.77 16.30
N ARG A 219 -21.95 4.10 15.20
CA ARG A 219 -23.31 3.56 14.98
C ARG A 219 -23.64 2.44 15.96
N HIS A 220 -22.67 1.57 16.25
CA HIS A 220 -22.85 0.47 17.20
C HIS A 220 -23.07 1.00 18.62
N ASN A 221 -22.25 1.95 19.06
CA ASN A 221 -22.39 2.58 20.38
C ASN A 221 -23.70 3.36 20.52
N ALA A 222 -24.14 4.07 19.47
CA ALA A 222 -25.43 4.77 19.47
C ALA A 222 -26.63 3.81 19.62
N LYS A 223 -26.58 2.64 18.96
CA LYS A 223 -27.61 1.61 19.14
C LYS A 223 -27.64 1.04 20.56
N ASN A 224 -26.47 0.80 21.15
CA ASN A 224 -26.37 0.29 22.52
C ASN A 224 -26.80 1.31 23.57
N GLN A 225 -26.55 2.62 23.36
CA GLN A 225 -27.07 3.66 24.25
C GLN A 225 -28.60 3.74 24.23
N ASN A 226 -29.22 3.60 23.05
CA ASN A 226 -30.69 3.57 22.96
C ASN A 226 -31.31 2.30 23.56
N PHE A 227 -30.62 1.15 23.47
CA PHE A 227 -31.07 -0.09 24.12
C PHE A 227 -30.92 -0.04 25.65
N GLY A 228 -29.89 0.66 26.14
CA GLY A 228 -29.71 0.98 27.55
C GLY A 228 -30.78 1.92 28.11
N GLY A 229 -31.45 2.73 27.27
CA GLY A 229 -32.59 3.57 27.69
C GLY A 229 -33.86 2.76 28.01
N ILE A 230 -34.08 1.65 27.30
CA ILE A 230 -35.23 0.75 27.56
C ILE A 230 -34.99 -0.10 28.81
N LEU A 231 -33.77 -0.61 29.00
CA LEU A 231 -33.38 -1.30 30.25
C LEU A 231 -33.22 -0.34 31.44
N GLY A 232 -32.87 0.92 31.20
CA GLY A 232 -32.86 1.99 32.21
C GLY A 232 -34.24 2.43 32.67
N LEU A 233 -35.30 2.17 31.88
CA LEU A 233 -36.69 2.34 32.32
C LEU A 233 -37.16 1.19 33.23
N LEU A 234 -36.60 -0.01 33.07
CA LEU A 234 -36.86 -1.17 33.93
C LEU A 234 -36.02 -1.18 35.23
N ASN A 235 -34.96 -0.37 35.28
CA ASN A 235 -34.16 -0.14 36.48
C ASN A 235 -34.38 1.27 37.07
N LYS A 236 -35.59 1.82 36.91
CA LYS A 236 -36.03 2.87 37.83
C LYS A 236 -36.27 2.19 39.17
N PRO A 237 -35.53 2.54 40.25
CA PRO A 237 -35.85 2.03 41.57
C PRO A 237 -37.31 2.35 41.83
N SER A 238 -38.05 1.34 42.27
CA SER A 238 -39.44 1.42 42.68
C SER A 238 -39.68 2.75 43.36
N VAL A 239 -40.61 3.53 42.80
CA VAL A 239 -41.13 4.73 43.45
C VAL A 239 -41.52 4.29 44.86
N SER A 240 -40.75 4.75 45.84
CA SER A 240 -40.95 4.40 47.23
C SER A 240 -42.31 4.97 47.64
N LEU A 241 -43.31 4.09 47.80
CA LEU A 241 -44.60 4.36 48.43
C LEU A 241 -44.42 4.64 49.93
N LYS A 242 -43.52 5.56 50.30
CA LYS A 242 -43.25 5.96 51.69
C LYS A 242 -43.80 7.34 52.05
N ASN A 243 -44.51 8.01 51.13
CA ASN A 243 -45.16 9.30 51.40
C ASN A 243 -46.69 9.19 51.46
N LEU A 244 -47.23 8.14 52.10
CA LEU A 244 -48.52 8.27 52.79
C LEU A 244 -48.22 8.64 54.23
N ALA A 245 -48.09 9.94 54.47
CA ALA A 245 -47.97 10.50 55.80
C ALA A 245 -49.32 10.44 56.51
N LEU A 246 -49.40 9.66 57.60
CA LEU A 246 -50.18 10.03 58.77
C LEU A 246 -49.23 10.78 59.73
N PRO A 247 -49.68 11.85 60.40
CA PRO A 247 -48.82 12.63 61.27
C PRO A 247 -48.69 11.92 62.62
N GLU A 248 -47.49 11.91 63.20
CA GLU A 248 -47.23 12.54 64.51
C GLU A 248 -45.88 12.13 65.14
N SER A 249 -45.19 13.18 65.60
CA SER A 249 -44.46 13.27 66.86
C SER A 249 -43.13 12.51 67.07
N THR A 250 -42.08 13.33 67.10
CA THR A 250 -40.98 13.41 68.09
C THR A 250 -39.82 12.38 68.10
N PRO A 251 -38.62 12.82 68.55
CA PRO A 251 -37.33 12.32 68.11
C PRO A 251 -36.55 11.61 69.22
N LEU A 252 -35.42 10.97 68.86
CA LEU A 252 -34.09 11.15 69.48
C LEU A 252 -33.19 9.92 69.38
N LEU A 253 -31.90 10.25 69.19
CA LEU A 253 -30.69 9.57 69.66
C LEU A 253 -30.06 8.40 68.86
N LEU A 254 -28.90 8.75 68.30
CA LEU A 254 -27.59 8.11 68.52
C LEU A 254 -27.46 6.60 68.23
N HIS A 255 -26.62 6.24 67.25
CA HIS A 255 -25.34 5.56 67.55
C HIS A 255 -24.43 5.41 66.33
N SER A 256 -23.17 5.77 66.58
CA SER A 256 -21.95 5.39 65.88
C SER A 256 -21.78 3.87 65.76
N LYS A 257 -21.21 3.39 64.65
CA LYS A 257 -20.16 2.34 64.64
C LYS A 257 -19.46 2.16 63.28
N LYS A 258 -18.13 2.17 63.34
CA LYS A 258 -17.16 1.65 62.35
C LYS A 258 -17.19 0.11 62.32
N ALA A 259 -16.84 -0.49 61.17
CA ALA A 259 -16.04 -1.72 60.96
C ALA A 259 -16.32 -2.26 59.53
N SER A 260 -15.36 -2.26 58.59
CA SER A 260 -14.34 -3.29 58.27
C SER A 260 -14.72 -4.21 57.07
N SER A 261 -14.00 -4.02 55.95
CA SER A 261 -13.49 -4.97 54.91
C SER A 261 -14.26 -6.27 54.55
N PRO A 262 -14.28 -6.67 53.25
CA PRO A 262 -13.19 -7.57 52.79
C PRO A 262 -12.72 -7.38 51.34
N THR A 263 -11.46 -7.76 51.16
CA THR A 263 -10.78 -8.15 49.93
C THR A 263 -11.60 -9.05 48.99
N THR A 264 -11.61 -8.70 47.71
CA THR A 264 -11.65 -9.68 46.60
C THR A 264 -10.91 -9.11 45.38
N PRO A 265 -9.90 -9.80 44.85
CA PRO A 265 -9.20 -9.37 43.65
C PRO A 265 -10.08 -9.60 42.41
N THR A 266 -10.20 -8.57 41.59
CA THR A 266 -10.86 -8.64 40.29
C THR A 266 -10.07 -9.58 39.37
N PRO A 267 -10.69 -10.55 38.66
CA PRO A 267 -9.99 -11.39 37.72
C PRO A 267 -9.51 -10.56 36.53
N LEU A 268 -8.19 -10.51 36.33
CA LEU A 268 -7.54 -10.02 35.12
C LEU A 268 -7.92 -10.95 33.96
N GLY A 269 -9.04 -10.62 33.32
CA GLY A 269 -9.53 -11.29 32.13
C GLY A 269 -8.65 -11.02 30.91
N LEU A 270 -8.15 -12.11 30.34
CA LEU A 270 -8.25 -12.43 28.91
C LEU A 270 -7.54 -11.53 27.87
N TRP A 271 -6.53 -10.75 28.25
CA TRP A 271 -5.69 -10.00 27.29
C TRP A 271 -4.17 -10.11 27.50
N ALA A 272 -3.70 -10.89 28.47
CA ALA A 272 -2.28 -11.03 28.80
C ALA A 272 -1.50 -12.04 27.92
N GLY A 273 -2.04 -12.47 26.77
CA GLY A 273 -1.47 -13.55 25.96
C GLY A 273 -1.06 -13.19 24.53
N LEU A 274 -0.96 -11.90 24.16
CA LEU A 274 -0.71 -11.51 22.76
C LEU A 274 0.58 -10.73 22.51
N PHE A 275 1.43 -10.54 23.52
CA PHE A 275 2.79 -10.03 23.35
C PHE A 275 3.73 -10.99 24.06
N GLY A 276 4.19 -12.00 23.31
CA GLY A 276 5.19 -12.93 23.80
C GLY A 276 6.51 -12.20 24.08
N ASP A 277 7.07 -12.52 25.24
CA ASP A 277 8.44 -12.25 25.62
C ASP A 277 9.38 -12.96 24.63
N GLU A 278 10.13 -12.19 23.85
CA GLU A 278 11.25 -12.67 23.05
C GLU A 278 12.53 -12.51 23.88
N ALA A 279 12.69 -13.45 24.82
CA ALA A 279 13.93 -13.66 25.56
C ALA A 279 14.30 -15.14 25.44
N ASP A 280 15.21 -15.45 24.51
CA ASP A 280 16.29 -16.42 24.71
C ASP A 280 17.19 -16.52 23.47
N ASN A 281 18.36 -15.90 23.58
CA ASN A 281 19.51 -16.10 22.71
C ASN A 281 20.60 -16.78 23.55
N PRO A 282 21.09 -17.95 23.13
CA PRO A 282 22.55 -18.10 23.17
C PRO A 282 23.10 -18.90 21.97
N TYR A 283 23.71 -18.19 21.01
CA TYR A 283 24.71 -18.78 20.11
C TYR A 283 26.13 -18.61 20.67
N LYS A 284 26.74 -19.72 21.11
CA LYS A 284 28.17 -19.83 21.46
C LYS A 284 28.99 -20.15 20.20
N PRO A 285 30.06 -19.40 19.86
CA PRO A 285 31.06 -19.87 18.91
C PRO A 285 32.11 -20.74 19.61
N GLY A 286 32.29 -21.96 19.09
CA GLY A 286 33.29 -22.93 19.52
C GLY A 286 34.74 -22.52 19.18
N GLN A 287 35.64 -22.97 20.05
CA GLN A 287 37.06 -22.64 20.09
C GLN A 287 37.91 -23.44 19.10
N LYS A 288 39.06 -22.83 18.80
CA LYS A 288 40.31 -23.38 18.26
C LYS A 288 40.64 -24.81 18.71
N LYS A 289 41.08 -25.63 17.77
CA LYS A 289 42.36 -26.36 17.80
C LYS A 289 42.91 -26.43 16.38
#